data_AF-A0A9X3WM04-F1
#
_entry.id   AF-A0A9X3WM04-F1
#
_cell.length_a   1.000
_cell.length_b   1.000
_cell.length_c   1.000
_cell.angle_alpha   90.00
_cell.angle_beta   90.00
_cell.angle_gamma   90.00
#
_symmetry.space_group_name_H-M   'P 1'
#
loop_
_entity.id
_entity.type
_entity.pdbx_description
1 polymer ?
#
loop_
_entity_poly.entity_id
_entity_poly.type
_entity_poly.pdbx_seq_one_letter_code
_entity_poly.pdbx_strand_id
1 'polypeptide(L)'
;MGKRFTLWSLYLTLFCIVSSAYSLFSMINNNWLISPLTVTIFLMMGVLSLCLAVVGVIKDDGTWWKITRSWLVLILSSLTSFGLLLALLFTTVFSSMGESTHIKTVSSPNNTYTIEFYKWDAGAAGAAGTFGIRGELNGPLWSKKRIYYEKRTENVVVEWENDSEVSINNHILNLDEGETFGY
;
A
#
# COMPACT_ATOMS: atom_id res chain seq x y z
N MET A 1 8.89 -28.98 21.34
CA MET A 1 9.17 -27.59 20.91
C MET A 1 8.34 -27.13 19.70
N GLY A 2 7.84 -28.05 18.84
CA GLY A 2 7.05 -27.71 17.63
C GLY A 2 5.87 -26.76 17.86
N LYS A 3 5.07 -26.97 18.93
CA LYS A 3 3.95 -26.09 19.30
C LYS A 3 4.30 -24.58 19.34
N ARG A 4 5.49 -24.21 19.83
CA ARG A 4 5.89 -22.79 19.89
C ARG A 4 6.08 -22.23 18.48
N PHE A 5 6.78 -22.95 17.61
CA PHE A 5 7.02 -22.54 16.21
C PHE A 5 5.72 -22.39 15.42
N THR A 6 4.78 -23.35 15.56
CA THR A 6 3.46 -23.27 14.92
C THR A 6 2.66 -22.06 15.40
N LEU A 7 2.74 -21.71 16.70
CA LEU A 7 2.07 -20.51 17.23
C LEU A 7 2.70 -19.22 16.72
N TRP A 8 4.04 -19.12 16.71
CA TRP A 8 4.74 -17.96 16.16
C TRP A 8 4.40 -17.74 14.68
N SER A 9 4.40 -18.81 13.89
CA SER A 9 3.98 -18.79 12.49
C SER A 9 2.53 -18.32 12.34
N LEU A 10 1.61 -18.83 13.16
CA LEU A 10 0.20 -18.43 13.10
C LEU A 10 0.01 -16.93 13.43
N TYR A 11 0.64 -16.42 14.48
CA TYR A 11 0.55 -14.99 14.81
C TYR A 11 1.11 -14.11 13.69
N LEU A 12 2.24 -14.50 13.12
CA LEU A 12 2.89 -13.72 12.06
C LEU A 12 2.04 -13.75 10.77
N THR A 13 1.45 -14.90 10.44
CA THR A 13 0.54 -15.04 9.30
C THR A 13 -0.72 -14.19 9.48
N LEU A 14 -1.34 -14.22 10.66
CA LEU A 14 -2.51 -13.39 10.96
C LEU A 14 -2.20 -11.89 10.87
N PHE A 15 -1.04 -11.47 11.39
CA PHE A 15 -0.59 -10.09 11.27
C PHE A 15 -0.42 -9.67 9.80
N CYS A 16 0.17 -10.52 8.96
CA CYS A 16 0.28 -10.26 7.52
C CYS A 16 -1.10 -10.16 6.85
N ILE A 17 -2.04 -11.05 7.18
CA ILE A 17 -3.41 -11.03 6.62
C ILE A 17 -4.13 -9.74 7.00
N VAL A 18 -4.13 -9.37 8.29
CA VAL A 18 -4.80 -8.16 8.77
C VAL A 18 -4.21 -6.91 8.13
N SER A 19 -2.87 -6.82 8.06
CA SER A 19 -2.19 -5.67 7.45
C SER A 19 -2.45 -5.59 5.95
N SER A 20 -2.49 -6.72 5.26
CA SER A 20 -2.81 -6.78 3.82
C SER A 20 -4.26 -6.39 3.55
N ALA A 21 -5.20 -6.86 4.39
CA ALA A 21 -6.61 -6.49 4.30
C ALA A 21 -6.81 -4.99 4.55
N TYR A 22 -6.10 -4.41 5.53
CA TYR A 22 -6.11 -2.96 5.78
C TYR A 22 -5.55 -2.18 4.59
N SER A 23 -4.44 -2.65 4.00
CA SER A 23 -3.86 -2.03 2.80
C SER A 23 -4.85 -2.01 1.63
N LEU A 24 -5.52 -3.13 1.37
CA LEU A 24 -6.55 -3.23 0.33
C LEU A 24 -7.74 -2.32 0.63
N PHE A 25 -8.22 -2.31 1.88
CA PHE A 25 -9.30 -1.42 2.31
C PHE A 25 -8.92 0.05 2.12
N SER A 26 -7.68 0.43 2.46
CA SER A 26 -7.19 1.79 2.30
C SER A 26 -7.11 2.19 0.82
N MET A 27 -6.67 1.26 -0.04
CA MET A 27 -6.61 1.47 -1.48
C MET A 27 -8.00 1.71 -2.10
N ILE A 28 -9.02 0.95 -1.67
CA ILE A 28 -10.38 1.08 -2.19
C ILE A 28 -11.02 2.41 -1.77
N ASN A 29 -10.77 2.85 -0.53
CA ASN A 29 -11.39 4.06 0.02
C ASN A 29 -10.55 5.33 -0.17
N ASN A 30 -9.49 5.30 -0.97
CA ASN A 30 -8.54 6.41 -1.15
C ASN A 30 -8.01 6.99 0.19
N ASN A 31 -7.88 6.14 1.20
CA ASN A 31 -7.29 6.51 2.48
C ASN A 31 -5.75 6.47 2.39
N TRP A 32 -5.07 6.53 3.54
CA TRP A 32 -3.61 6.43 3.64
C TRP A 32 -3.08 5.16 2.98
N LEU A 33 -2.57 5.30 1.75
CA LEU A 33 -1.98 4.23 0.97
C LEU A 33 -0.64 3.88 1.58
N ILE A 34 -0.44 2.58 1.79
CA ILE A 34 0.82 2.07 2.31
C ILE A 34 1.79 1.94 1.14
N SER A 35 2.99 2.52 1.28
CA SER A 35 4.01 2.55 0.23
C SER A 35 4.30 1.15 -0.35
N PRO A 36 4.63 1.02 -1.66
CA PRO A 36 5.03 -0.26 -2.26
C PRO A 36 6.14 -1.01 -1.49
N LEU A 37 7.02 -0.27 -0.81
CA LEU A 37 8.06 -0.83 0.07
C LEU A 37 7.50 -1.74 1.16
N THR A 38 6.29 -1.49 1.65
CA THR A 38 5.69 -2.28 2.74
C THR A 38 5.19 -3.64 2.27
N VAL A 39 4.77 -3.78 1.01
CA VAL A 39 4.39 -5.09 0.44
C VAL A 39 5.60 -6.02 0.44
N THR A 40 6.77 -5.51 0.10
CA THR A 40 8.04 -6.27 0.16
C THR A 40 8.38 -6.70 1.59
N ILE A 41 8.21 -5.82 2.58
CA ILE A 41 8.44 -6.15 4.00
C ILE A 41 7.48 -7.26 4.45
N PHE A 42 6.19 -7.15 4.13
CA PHE A 42 5.20 -8.17 4.47
C PHE A 42 5.45 -9.50 3.77
N LEU A 43 6.00 -9.49 2.56
CA LEU A 43 6.44 -10.71 1.88
C LEU A 43 7.61 -11.38 2.61
N MET A 44 8.62 -10.63 3.04
CA MET A 44 9.73 -11.19 3.84
C MET A 44 9.22 -11.80 5.14
N MET A 45 8.28 -11.14 5.82
CA MET A 45 7.60 -11.69 6.99
C MET A 45 6.81 -12.97 6.64
N GLY A 46 6.05 -12.98 5.54
CA GLY A 46 5.33 -14.17 5.07
C GLY A 46 6.25 -15.37 4.83
N VAL A 47 7.40 -15.16 4.18
CA VAL A 47 8.41 -16.19 3.96
C VAL A 47 8.99 -16.70 5.28
N LEU A 48 9.28 -15.82 6.23
CA LEU A 48 9.72 -16.21 7.58
C LEU A 48 8.65 -17.06 8.27
N SER A 49 7.37 -16.67 8.18
CA SER A 49 6.26 -17.44 8.73
C SER A 49 6.19 -18.85 8.13
N LEU A 50 6.39 -18.97 6.82
CA LEU A 50 6.38 -20.23 6.11
C LEU A 50 7.54 -21.14 6.56
N CYS A 51 8.74 -20.59 6.72
CA CYS A 51 9.88 -21.32 7.27
C CYS A 51 9.58 -21.85 8.68
N LEU A 52 8.97 -21.03 9.55
CA LEU A 52 8.57 -21.44 10.89
C LEU A 52 7.46 -22.52 10.87
N ALA A 53 6.53 -22.46 9.91
CA ALA A 53 5.50 -23.46 9.72
C ALA A 53 6.10 -24.82 9.31
N VAL A 54 7.05 -24.84 8.38
CA VAL A 54 7.78 -26.05 7.95
C VAL A 54 8.52 -26.68 9.13
N VAL A 55 9.25 -25.88 9.91
CA VAL A 55 9.94 -26.36 11.13
C VAL A 55 8.93 -26.88 12.16
N GLY A 56 7.77 -26.26 12.27
CA GLY A 56 6.67 -26.70 13.15
C GLY A 56 6.16 -28.09 12.76
N VAL A 57 5.94 -28.34 11.47
CA VAL A 57 5.50 -29.64 10.94
C VAL A 57 6.55 -30.73 11.18
N ILE A 58 7.83 -30.46 10.90
CA ILE A 58 8.92 -31.45 11.06
C ILE A 58 9.11 -31.85 12.53
N LYS A 59 8.94 -30.91 13.46
CA LYS A 59 9.15 -31.13 14.90
C LYS A 59 7.92 -31.67 15.63
N ASP A 60 6.78 -31.79 14.97
CA ASP A 60 5.56 -32.30 15.60
C ASP A 60 5.51 -33.82 15.45
N ASP A 61 5.84 -34.51 16.54
CA ASP A 61 5.64 -35.94 16.73
C ASP A 61 4.33 -36.21 17.50
N GLY A 62 3.50 -37.12 16.99
CA GLY A 62 2.41 -37.72 17.76
C GLY A 62 0.99 -37.51 17.22
N THR A 63 0.06 -37.23 18.14
CA THR A 63 -1.40 -37.31 17.96
C THR A 63 -1.91 -36.57 16.72
N TRP A 64 -2.85 -37.18 16.00
CA TRP A 64 -3.44 -36.66 14.75
C TRP A 64 -3.85 -35.18 14.82
N TRP A 65 -4.41 -34.71 15.94
CA TRP A 65 -4.74 -33.29 16.17
C TRP A 65 -3.57 -32.31 16.09
N LYS A 66 -2.36 -32.72 16.50
CA LYS A 66 -1.17 -31.88 16.43
C LYS A 66 -0.68 -31.75 15.00
N ILE A 67 -0.70 -32.86 14.27
CA ILE A 67 -0.33 -32.94 12.85
C ILE A 67 -1.29 -32.06 12.03
N THR A 68 -2.60 -32.25 12.17
CA THR A 68 -3.59 -31.49 11.39
C THR A 68 -3.47 -29.99 11.60
N ARG A 69 -3.29 -29.52 12.85
CA ARG A 69 -3.07 -28.10 13.14
C ARG A 69 -1.84 -27.54 12.42
N SER A 70 -0.71 -28.24 12.47
CA SER A 70 0.52 -27.74 11.85
C SER A 70 0.45 -27.73 10.32
N TRP A 71 -0.24 -28.71 9.72
CA TRP A 71 -0.55 -28.69 8.28
C TRP A 71 -1.50 -27.54 7.89
N LEU A 72 -2.52 -27.24 8.71
CA LEU A 72 -3.40 -26.10 8.47
C LEU A 72 -2.63 -24.77 8.46
N VAL A 73 -1.72 -24.57 9.42
CA VAL A 73 -0.87 -23.36 9.47
C VAL A 73 0.09 -23.30 8.29
N LEU A 74 0.65 -24.43 7.86
CA LEU A 74 1.50 -24.50 6.66
C LEU A 74 0.73 -24.08 5.41
N ILE A 75 -0.48 -24.62 5.19
CA ILE A 75 -1.33 -24.28 4.05
C ILE A 75 -1.68 -22.79 4.08
N LEU A 76 -2.08 -22.26 5.24
CA LEU A 76 -2.46 -20.85 5.38
C LEU A 76 -1.27 -19.90 5.13
N SER A 77 -0.09 -20.20 5.66
CA SER A 77 1.13 -19.40 5.45
C SER A 77 1.62 -19.46 4.00
N SER A 78 1.48 -20.62 3.35
CA SER A 78 1.79 -20.80 1.93
C SER A 78 0.85 -19.98 1.05
N LEU A 79 -0.46 -20.04 1.29
CA LEU A 79 -1.44 -19.27 0.52
C LEU A 79 -1.24 -17.75 0.71
N THR A 80 -0.95 -17.31 1.93
CA THR A 80 -0.68 -15.90 2.23
C THR A 80 0.59 -15.41 1.51
N SER A 81 1.67 -16.19 1.57
CA SER A 81 2.93 -15.83 0.90
C SER A 81 2.79 -15.80 -0.62
N PHE A 82 2.06 -16.77 -1.18
CA PHE A 82 1.77 -16.82 -2.61
C PHE A 82 0.93 -15.61 -3.05
N GLY A 83 -0.10 -15.25 -2.27
CA GLY A 83 -0.92 -14.07 -2.53
C GLY A 83 -0.11 -12.76 -2.50
N LEU A 84 0.76 -12.59 -1.51
CA LEU A 84 1.66 -11.43 -1.42
C LEU A 84 2.66 -11.37 -2.59
N LEU A 85 3.20 -12.51 -3.02
CA LEU A 85 4.09 -12.59 -4.17
C LEU A 85 3.35 -12.23 -5.46
N LEU A 86 2.14 -12.73 -5.65
CA LEU A 86 1.32 -12.37 -6.81
C LEU A 86 0.98 -10.87 -6.82
N ALA A 87 0.66 -10.30 -5.65
CA ALA A 87 0.42 -8.86 -5.51
C ALA A 87 1.67 -8.05 -5.87
N LEU A 88 2.86 -8.47 -5.41
CA LEU A 88 4.12 -7.81 -5.76
C LEU A 88 4.35 -7.87 -7.28
N LEU A 89 4.26 -9.05 -7.89
CA LEU A 89 4.43 -9.22 -9.34
C LEU A 89 3.44 -8.34 -10.11
N PHE A 90 2.16 -8.37 -9.72
CA PHE A 90 1.13 -7.52 -10.30
C PHE A 90 1.55 -6.04 -10.20
N THR A 91 1.89 -5.53 -9.02
CA THR A 91 2.33 -4.14 -8.88
C THR A 91 3.53 -3.81 -9.75
N THR A 92 4.55 -4.67 -9.84
CA THR A 92 5.73 -4.42 -10.68
C THR A 92 5.42 -4.40 -12.17
N VAL A 93 4.58 -5.30 -12.65
CA VAL A 93 4.18 -5.39 -14.06
C VAL A 93 3.30 -4.22 -14.46
N PHE A 94 2.38 -3.79 -13.58
CA PHE A 94 1.50 -2.67 -13.86
C PHE A 94 2.11 -1.30 -13.56
N SER A 95 3.17 -1.22 -12.73
CA SER A 95 3.91 0.03 -12.50
C SER A 95 4.63 0.52 -13.76
N SER A 96 4.93 -0.34 -14.72
CA SER A 96 5.53 0.06 -16.00
C SER A 96 4.49 0.48 -17.05
N MET A 97 3.19 0.34 -16.79
CA MET A 97 2.11 0.62 -17.75
C MET A 97 1.57 2.06 -17.67
N GLY A 98 2.09 2.90 -16.77
CA GLY A 98 1.75 4.31 -16.69
C GLY A 98 2.92 5.10 -16.14
N GLU A 99 3.50 5.99 -16.94
CA GLU A 99 4.63 6.81 -16.53
C GLU A 99 4.10 7.94 -15.64
N SER A 100 4.35 7.85 -14.33
CA SER A 100 4.06 8.94 -13.40
C SER A 100 5.35 9.74 -13.19
N THR A 101 5.45 10.90 -13.82
CA THR A 101 6.61 11.79 -13.68
C THR A 101 6.39 12.75 -12.53
N HIS A 102 7.34 12.80 -11.59
CA HIS A 102 7.31 13.79 -10.51
C HIS A 102 7.44 15.19 -11.11
N ILE A 103 6.53 16.09 -10.73
CA ILE A 103 6.52 17.48 -11.21
C ILE A 103 7.21 18.37 -10.19
N LYS A 104 6.70 18.38 -8.95
CA LYS A 104 7.18 19.25 -7.86
C LYS A 104 6.70 18.74 -6.51
N THR A 105 7.42 19.15 -5.47
CA THR A 105 7.03 18.96 -4.06
C THR A 105 6.81 20.33 -3.44
N VAL A 106 5.73 20.50 -2.69
CA VAL A 106 5.38 21.76 -2.02
C VAL A 106 5.07 21.45 -0.56
N SER A 107 5.63 22.23 0.36
CA SER A 107 5.35 22.13 1.79
C SER A 107 4.52 23.33 2.26
N SER A 108 3.71 23.14 3.30
CA SER A 108 2.96 24.22 3.94
C SER A 108 3.92 25.25 4.56
N PRO A 109 3.48 26.50 4.79
CA PRO A 109 4.33 27.55 5.36
C PRO A 109 4.97 27.15 6.71
N ASN A 110 4.26 26.36 7.51
CA ASN A 110 4.74 25.82 8.78
C ASN A 110 5.41 24.43 8.69
N ASN A 111 5.60 23.88 7.48
CA ASN A 111 6.14 22.54 7.20
C ASN A 111 5.35 21.36 7.81
N THR A 112 4.10 21.55 8.22
CA THR A 112 3.24 20.47 8.73
C THR A 112 2.82 19.50 7.62
N TYR A 113 2.51 20.04 6.43
CA TYR A 113 2.04 19.27 5.29
C TYR A 113 3.05 19.31 4.16
N THR A 114 3.24 18.19 3.48
CA THR A 114 4.06 18.09 2.27
C THR A 114 3.30 17.34 1.20
N ILE A 115 3.13 17.98 0.04
CA ILE A 115 2.38 17.46 -1.09
C ILE A 115 3.35 17.23 -2.25
N GLU A 116 3.30 16.03 -2.82
CA GLU A 116 4.05 15.64 -4.01
C GLU A 116 3.10 15.55 -5.20
N PHE A 117 3.44 16.24 -6.29
CA PHE A 117 2.65 16.25 -7.50
C PHE A 117 3.29 15.39 -8.58
N TYR A 118 2.46 14.60 -9.26
CA TYR A 118 2.87 13.70 -10.34
C TYR A 118 1.99 13.93 -11.56
N LYS A 119 2.62 14.03 -12.75
CA LYS A 119 1.92 13.94 -14.03
C LYS A 119 1.78 12.45 -14.34
N TRP A 120 0.59 11.99 -14.69
CA TRP A 120 0.39 10.63 -15.15
C TRP A 120 -0.12 10.65 -16.59
N ASP A 121 0.38 9.72 -17.40
CA ASP A 121 -0.12 9.46 -18.73
C ASP A 121 -0.49 7.97 -18.82
N ALA A 122 -1.76 7.67 -19.10
CA ALA A 122 -2.22 6.29 -19.26
C ALA A 122 -1.90 5.68 -20.64
N GLY A 123 -1.23 6.44 -21.52
CA GLY A 123 -0.83 5.99 -22.85
C GLY A 123 -2.02 5.58 -23.73
N ALA A 124 -1.71 4.99 -24.89
CA ALA A 124 -2.72 4.56 -25.87
C ALA A 124 -3.63 3.41 -25.37
N ALA A 125 -3.23 2.69 -24.31
CA ALA A 125 -3.97 1.53 -23.78
C ALA A 125 -5.05 1.92 -22.74
N GLY A 126 -5.01 3.14 -22.21
CA GLY A 126 -5.99 3.65 -21.24
C GLY A 126 -7.09 4.48 -21.90
N ALA A 127 -8.08 3.81 -22.49
CA ALA A 127 -9.42 4.27 -22.90
C ALA A 127 -9.63 5.57 -23.73
N ALA A 128 -8.76 6.58 -23.73
CA ALA A 128 -8.79 7.77 -24.61
C ALA A 128 -7.66 8.76 -24.26
N GLY A 129 -6.38 8.39 -24.35
CA GLY A 129 -5.25 9.33 -24.20
C GLY A 129 -5.40 10.30 -23.03
N THR A 130 -5.83 9.79 -21.88
CA THR A 130 -6.08 10.63 -20.70
C THR A 130 -4.78 10.79 -19.96
N PHE A 131 -4.25 12.01 -19.99
CA PHE A 131 -3.20 12.47 -19.08
C PHE A 131 -3.84 13.28 -17.95
N GLY A 132 -3.09 13.55 -16.89
CA GLY A 132 -3.55 14.41 -15.82
C GLY A 132 -2.52 14.59 -14.73
N ILE A 133 -2.97 15.22 -13.64
CA ILE A 133 -2.14 15.50 -12.47
C ILE A 133 -2.75 14.79 -11.27
N ARG A 134 -1.87 14.23 -10.43
CA ARG A 134 -2.20 13.67 -9.13
C ARG A 134 -1.39 14.37 -8.05
N GLY A 135 -2.04 14.75 -6.94
CA GLY A 135 -1.39 15.23 -5.72
C GLY A 135 -1.49 14.20 -4.62
N GLU A 136 -0.35 13.87 -4.01
CA GLU A 136 -0.23 12.93 -2.89
C GLU A 136 0.33 13.65 -1.66
N LEU A 137 -0.42 13.61 -0.57
CA LEU A 137 -0.02 14.12 0.74
C LEU A 137 0.85 13.10 1.46
N ASN A 138 2.04 13.50 1.88
CA ASN A 138 2.93 12.68 2.69
C ASN A 138 2.42 12.57 4.13
N GLY A 139 2.30 11.33 4.59
CA GLY A 139 1.84 11.00 5.93
C GLY A 139 2.92 10.39 6.82
N PRO A 140 2.57 10.06 8.07
CA PRO A 140 3.45 9.35 8.96
C PRO A 140 3.76 7.93 8.42
N LEU A 141 4.94 7.39 8.79
CA LEU A 141 5.30 5.98 8.57
C LEU A 141 5.18 5.50 7.10
N TRP A 142 5.75 6.27 6.16
CA TRP A 142 5.78 5.92 4.71
C TRP A 142 4.39 5.73 4.09
N SER A 143 3.37 6.40 4.64
CA SER A 143 2.04 6.46 4.05
C SER A 143 1.90 7.69 3.17
N LYS A 144 1.12 7.56 2.10
CA LYS A 144 0.72 8.68 1.24
C LYS A 144 -0.79 8.68 1.08
N LYS A 145 -1.44 9.83 1.14
CA LYS A 145 -2.88 9.97 0.86
C LYS A 145 -3.05 10.70 -0.46
N ARG A 146 -3.88 10.19 -1.36
CA ARG A 146 -4.22 10.91 -2.59
C ARG A 146 -5.26 11.98 -2.25
N ILE A 147 -4.95 13.23 -2.53
CA ILE A 147 -5.82 14.37 -2.20
C ILE A 147 -6.32 15.12 -3.43
N TYR A 148 -5.63 14.97 -4.56
CA TYR A 148 -5.94 15.69 -5.78
C TYR A 148 -5.84 14.79 -7.00
N TYR A 149 -6.85 14.82 -7.86
CA TYR A 149 -6.84 14.13 -9.14
C TYR A 149 -7.60 14.92 -10.21
N GLU A 150 -6.87 15.38 -11.23
CA GLU A 150 -7.45 16.14 -12.32
C GLU A 150 -7.02 15.56 -13.66
N LYS A 151 -7.98 15.41 -14.58
CA LYS A 151 -7.76 14.86 -15.93
C LYS A 151 -7.59 15.99 -16.93
N ARG A 152 -6.79 15.75 -17.97
CA ARG A 152 -6.51 16.64 -19.11
C ARG A 152 -5.83 17.96 -18.73
N THR A 153 -5.05 17.92 -17.66
CA THR A 153 -4.29 19.08 -17.17
C THR A 153 -2.80 18.75 -17.17
N GLU A 154 -1.97 19.68 -17.66
CA GLU A 154 -0.52 19.48 -17.79
C GLU A 154 0.30 20.22 -16.73
N ASN A 155 -0.23 21.36 -16.25
CA ASN A 155 0.46 22.22 -15.30
C ASN A 155 -0.31 22.27 -13.99
N VAL A 156 0.45 22.34 -12.89
CA VAL A 156 -0.10 22.50 -11.54
C VAL A 156 0.34 23.84 -10.96
N VAL A 157 -0.62 24.71 -10.70
CA VAL A 157 -0.45 25.93 -9.91
C VAL A 157 -0.88 25.60 -8.48
N VAL A 158 -0.01 25.90 -7.51
CA VAL A 158 -0.23 25.58 -6.09
C VAL A 158 0.06 26.82 -5.29
N GLU A 159 -0.92 27.28 -4.53
CA GLU A 159 -0.83 28.43 -3.65
C GLU A 159 -1.38 28.03 -2.29
N TRP A 160 -0.66 28.35 -1.22
CA TRP A 160 -1.14 28.12 0.14
C TRP A 160 -1.90 29.36 0.60
N GLU A 161 -3.17 29.20 0.93
CA GLU A 161 -4.00 30.28 1.51
C GLU A 161 -3.68 30.45 2.99
N ASN A 162 -3.38 29.35 3.68
CA ASN A 162 -2.91 29.31 5.05
C ASN A 162 -2.11 28.03 5.32
N ASP A 163 -1.92 27.67 6.59
CA ASP A 163 -1.12 26.51 7.01
C ASP A 163 -1.76 25.15 6.66
N SER A 164 -3.07 25.08 6.48
CA SER A 164 -3.86 23.86 6.30
C SER A 164 -4.70 23.85 5.02
N GLU A 165 -4.85 24.98 4.35
CA GLU A 165 -5.64 25.15 3.13
C GLU A 165 -4.74 25.49 1.95
N VAL A 166 -4.91 24.71 0.89
CA VAL A 166 -4.13 24.83 -0.34
C VAL A 166 -5.05 24.97 -1.53
N SER A 167 -4.77 25.96 -2.37
CA SER A 167 -5.38 26.14 -3.68
C SER A 167 -4.54 25.42 -4.73
N ILE A 168 -5.12 24.40 -5.36
CA ILE A 168 -4.50 23.62 -6.43
C ILE A 168 -5.33 23.84 -7.70
N ASN A 169 -4.75 24.48 -8.72
CA ASN A 169 -5.46 24.84 -9.96
C ASN A 169 -6.83 25.49 -9.71
N ASN A 170 -6.90 26.44 -8.78
CA ASN A 170 -8.12 27.16 -8.41
C ASN A 170 -9.17 26.31 -7.66
N HIS A 171 -8.81 25.13 -7.18
CA HIS A 171 -9.57 24.32 -6.23
C HIS A 171 -8.95 24.43 -4.84
N ILE A 172 -9.70 24.99 -3.90
CA ILE A 172 -9.28 25.10 -2.49
C ILE A 172 -9.61 23.78 -1.79
N LEU A 173 -8.63 23.24 -1.07
CA LEU A 173 -8.76 22.04 -0.26
C LEU A 173 -8.29 22.31 1.16
N ASN A 174 -9.14 21.98 2.14
CA ASN A 174 -8.78 21.98 3.54
C ASN A 174 -8.23 20.60 3.96
N LEU A 175 -6.93 20.57 4.29
CA LEU A 175 -6.23 19.35 4.64
C LEU A 175 -6.56 18.84 6.05
N ASP A 176 -6.96 19.72 6.97
CA ASP A 176 -7.36 19.36 8.34
C ASP A 176 -8.71 18.63 8.35
N GLU A 177 -9.64 19.08 7.50
CA GLU A 177 -10.92 18.41 7.27
C GLU A 177 -10.77 17.16 6.38
N GLY A 178 -9.60 16.97 5.78
CA GLY A 178 -9.26 15.81 4.97
C GLY A 178 -9.93 15.81 3.60
N GLU A 179 -10.28 17.00 3.08
CA GLU A 179 -10.93 17.19 1.79
C GLU A 179 -10.08 16.66 0.63
N THR A 180 -10.76 16.23 -0.43
CA THR A 180 -10.13 15.69 -1.64
C THR A 180 -10.86 16.17 -2.88
N PHE A 181 -10.12 16.37 -3.97
CA PHE A 181 -10.67 16.71 -5.28
C PHE A 181 -10.47 15.58 -6.28
N GLY A 182 -11.55 15.21 -7.00
CA GLY A 182 -11.52 14.22 -8.09
C GLY A 182 -11.66 12.75 -7.65
N TYR A 183 -12.03 12.51 -6.39
CA TYR A 183 -12.27 11.18 -5.80
C TYR A 183 -13.68 11.04 -5.24
#